data_AF-A0A1V3XIF2-F1
#
_entry.id   AF-A0A1V3XIF2-F1
#
_cell.length_a   1.000
_cell.length_b   1.000
_cell.length_c   1.000
_cell.angle_alpha   90.00
_cell.angle_beta   90.00
_cell.angle_gamma   90.00
#
_symmetry.space_group_name_H-M   'P 1'
#
loop_
_entity.id
_entity.type
_entity.pdbx_description
1 polymer ?
#
loop_
_entity_poly.entity_id
_entity_poly.type
_entity_poly.pdbx_seq_one_letter_code
_entity_poly.pdbx_strand_id
1 'polypeptide(L)' 'MWDEPDPHADTDDENERVAFALSACRRCPELEPCRVWFSGFRPSQRPHGVTAGRLYPVGKK' A
#
# COMPACT_ATOMS: atom_id res chain seq x y z
N MET A 1 -23.73 -16.35 16.66
CA MET A 1 -22.79 -15.86 17.68
C MET A 1 -21.73 -15.10 16.90
N TRP A 2 -21.66 -13.77 17.05
CA TRP A 2 -20.68 -12.95 16.35
C TRP A 2 -19.44 -12.90 17.25
N ASP A 3 -18.31 -13.40 16.76
CA ASP A 3 -17.04 -13.36 17.50
C ASP A 3 -16.64 -11.90 17.74
N GLU A 4 -16.24 -11.58 18.97
CA GLU A 4 -15.81 -10.25 19.36
C GLU A 4 -14.38 -10.03 18.84
N PRO A 5 -14.09 -8.93 18.12
CA PRO A 5 -12.79 -8.76 17.47
C PRO A 5 -11.67 -8.61 18.52
N ASP A 6 -10.63 -9.43 18.38
CA ASP A 6 -9.44 -9.35 19.22
C ASP A 6 -8.70 -8.02 18.96
N PRO A 7 -8.42 -7.22 20.00
CA PRO A 7 -7.81 -5.89 19.86
C PRO A 7 -6.34 -5.90 19.40
N HIS A 8 -5.73 -7.09 19.23
CA HIS A 8 -4.40 -7.27 18.67
C HIS A 8 -4.41 -7.84 17.24
N ALA A 9 -5.58 -8.17 16.67
CA ALA A 9 -5.69 -8.57 15.27
C ALA A 9 -5.23 -7.44 14.32
N ASP A 10 -5.52 -6.18 14.68
CA ASP A 10 -5.36 -5.03 13.79
C ASP A 10 -3.95 -4.81 13.21
N THR A 11 -2.88 -5.12 13.94
CA THR A 11 -1.50 -4.85 13.47
C THR A 11 -0.93 -5.96 12.59
N ASP A 12 -1.29 -7.21 12.87
CA ASP A 12 -0.88 -8.34 12.05
C ASP A 12 -1.62 -8.28 10.69
N ASP A 13 -2.92 -7.98 10.75
CA ASP A 13 -3.77 -7.68 9.60
C ASP A 13 -3.20 -6.56 8.71
N GLU A 14 -2.73 -5.44 9.29
CA GLU A 14 -2.20 -4.32 8.50
C GLU A 14 -0.94 -4.73 7.73
N ASN A 15 -0.01 -5.43 8.39
CA ASN A 15 1.21 -5.91 7.76
C ASN A 15 0.92 -6.90 6.64
N GLU A 16 -0.01 -7.83 6.86
CA GLU A 16 -0.44 -8.80 5.85
C GLU A 16 -1.09 -8.10 4.64
N ARG A 17 -1.99 -7.14 4.88
CA ARG A 17 -2.64 -6.35 3.83
C ARG A 17 -1.62 -5.58 2.99
N VAL A 18 -0.63 -4.97 3.64
CA VAL A 18 0.45 -4.24 2.95
C VAL A 18 1.33 -5.20 2.14
N ALA A 19 1.69 -6.35 2.70
CA ALA A 19 2.48 -7.36 2.01
C ALA A 19 1.76 -7.90 0.76
N PHE A 20 0.46 -8.19 0.89
CA PHE A 20 -0.38 -8.60 -0.22
C PHE A 20 -0.44 -7.51 -1.30
N ALA A 21 -0.77 -6.28 -0.93
CA ALA A 21 -0.86 -5.16 -1.87
C ALA A 21 0.46 -4.93 -2.61
N LEU A 22 1.60 -5.02 -1.91
CA LEU A 22 2.93 -4.87 -2.50
C LEU A 22 3.23 -5.98 -3.52
N SER A 23 2.87 -7.22 -3.18
CA SER A 23 3.00 -8.37 -4.07
C SER A 23 2.14 -8.22 -5.32
N ALA A 24 0.87 -7.82 -5.16
CA ALA A 24 -0.05 -7.58 -6.26
C ALA A 24 0.44 -6.44 -7.18
N CYS A 25 0.87 -5.32 -6.59
CA CYS A 25 1.38 -4.17 -7.33
C CYS A 25 2.60 -4.52 -8.19
N ARG A 26 3.53 -5.35 -7.66
CA ARG A 26 4.72 -5.81 -8.39
C ARG A 26 4.42 -6.78 -9.54
N ARG A 27 3.26 -7.44 -9.53
CA ARG A 27 2.80 -8.36 -10.59
C ARG A 27 1.88 -7.68 -11.62
N CYS A 28 1.57 -6.40 -11.43
CA CYS A 28 0.73 -5.65 -12.36
C CYS A 28 1.42 -5.51 -13.73
N PRO A 29 0.72 -5.82 -14.84
CA PRO A 29 1.28 -5.62 -16.19
C PRO A 29 1.60 -4.15 -16.47
N GLU A 30 0.85 -3.23 -15.86
CA GLU A 30 1.02 -1.78 -16.00
C GLU A 30 2.02 -1.17 -15.00
N LEU A 31 2.94 -1.99 -14.44
CA LEU A 31 3.89 -1.50 -13.43
C LEU A 31 4.82 -0.42 -13.98
N GLU A 32 5.31 -0.58 -15.21
CA GLU A 32 6.18 0.41 -15.85
C GLU A 32 5.48 1.76 -16.11
N PRO A 33 4.32 1.82 -16.78
CA PRO A 33 3.60 3.08 -16.93
C PRO A 33 3.17 3.69 -15.57
N CYS A 34 2.85 2.85 -14.57
CA CYS A 34 2.59 3.32 -13.21
C CYS A 34 3.81 4.02 -12.58
N ARG A 35 5.02 3.49 -12.78
CA ARG A 35 6.27 4.12 -12.31
C ARG A 35 6.54 5.45 -13.00
N VAL A 36 6.32 5.53 -14.31
CA VAL A 36 6.48 6.76 -15.07
C VAL A 36 5.52 7.83 -14.57
N TRP A 37 4.24 7.50 -14.45
CA TRP A 37 3.23 8.38 -13.88
C TRP A 37 3.58 8.83 -12.45
N PHE A 38 3.99 7.92 -11.59
CA PHE A 38 4.37 8.24 -10.21
C PHE A 38 5.59 9.19 -10.15
N SER A 39 6.56 9.02 -11.05
CA SER A 39 7.76 9.87 -11.12
C SER A 39 7.46 11.32 -11.49
N GLY A 40 6.32 11.58 -12.16
CA GLY A 40 5.86 12.91 -12.53
C GLY A 40 5.34 13.76 -11.37
N PHE A 41 5.06 13.17 -10.21
CA PHE A 41 4.58 13.93 -9.06
C PHE A 41 5.70 14.63 -8.30
N ARG A 42 5.42 15.87 -7.88
CA ARG A 42 6.18 16.55 -6.82
C ARG A 42 6.09 15.74 -5.52
N PRO A 43 7.12 15.76 -4.64
CA PRO A 43 7.13 14.96 -3.42
C PRO A 43 5.86 15.08 -2.56
N SER A 44 5.31 16.30 -2.44
CA SER A 44 4.09 16.57 -1.66
C SER A 44 2.78 16.12 -2.31
N GLN A 45 2.82 15.71 -3.58
CA GLN A 45 1.65 15.24 -4.34
C GLN A 45 1.68 13.74 -4.59
N ARG A 46 2.72 13.04 -4.11
CA ARG A 46 2.87 11.62 -4.32
C ARG A 46 1.78 10.85 -3.56
N PRO A 47 1.08 9.93 -4.23
CA PRO A 47 0.15 9.02 -3.56
C PRO A 47 0.85 8.27 -2.42
N HIS A 48 0.16 8.14 -1.29
CA HIS A 48 0.62 7.39 -0.13
C HIS A 48 0.23 5.91 -0.22
N GLY A 49 0.87 5.05 0.59
CA GLY A 49 0.61 3.61 0.61
C GLY A 49 1.37 2.86 -0.47
N VAL A 50 0.84 1.71 -0.91
CA VAL A 50 1.50 0.88 -1.94
C VAL A 50 1.19 1.42 -3.33
N THR A 51 2.22 1.90 -4.03
CA THR A 51 2.12 2.33 -5.43
C THR A 51 3.46 2.18 -6.15
N ALA A 52 3.45 2.06 -7.47
CA ALA A 52 4.66 1.86 -8.29
C ALA A 52 5.59 0.71 -7.82
N GLY A 53 5.02 -0.31 -7.16
CA GLY A 53 5.73 -1.46 -6.59
C GLY A 53 6.51 -1.19 -5.30
N ARG A 54 6.18 -0.09 -4.59
CA ARG A 54 6.84 0.38 -3.37
C ARG A 54 5.81 0.82 -2.33
N LEU A 55 6.18 0.75 -1.05
CA LEU A 55 5.41 1.31 0.05
C LEU A 55 5.91 2.72 0.34
N TYR A 56 5.00 3.70 0.30
CA TYR A 56 5.24 5.08 0.70
C TYR A 56 4.54 5.38 2.02
N PRO A 57 5.16 6.18 2.91
CA PRO A 57 4.61 6.46 4.22
C PRO A 57 3.24 7.11 4.07
N VAL A 58 2.22 6.50 4.68
CA VAL A 58 0.92 7.14 4.90
C VAL A 58 1.12 8.20 5.99
N GLY A 59 0.86 9.46 5.66
CA GLY A 59 0.88 10.52 6.65
C GLY A 59 -0.09 10.16 7.77
N LYS A 60 0.42 9.84 8.96
CA LYS A 60 -0.43 9.72 10.15
C LYS A 60 -1.01 11.11 10.41
N LYS A 61 -2.33 11.23 10.28
CA LYS A 61 -3.06 12.40 10.76
C LYS A 61 -3.53 12.13 12.18
#